data_AF-A0A933MV46-F1
#
_entry.id   AF-A0A933MV46-F1
#
_cell.length_a   1.000
_cell.length_b   1.000
_cell.length_c   1.000
_cell.angle_alpha   90.00
_cell.angle_beta   90.00
_cell.angle_gamma   90.00
#
_symmetry.space_group_name_H-M   'P 1'
#
loop_
_entity.id
_entity.type
_entity.pdbx_description
1 polymer ?
#
loop_
_entity_poly.entity_id
_entity_poly.type
_entity_poly.pdbx_seq_one_letter_code
_entity_poly.pdbx_strand_id
1 'polypeptide(L)'
;MLLSTHLAAGLIISKLTGNYNASLLGSVIMDLDHFIAYYRTGILFKFKKVLIATTGKADIGLPQRNFFHNIFFCLLVSAIASSINFSFGLAFGAAYILHLVLDSLDNSNYYPFYPNLKINLRGPLKYFSKQELIFTFILLLIFFII
;
A
#
# COMPACT_ATOMS: atom_id res chain seq x y z
N MET A 1 3.54 0.27 -4.89
CA MET A 1 4.19 -0.99 -5.30
C MET A 1 3.12 -1.99 -5.76
N LEU A 2 3.52 -3.17 -6.23
CA LEU A 2 2.62 -4.28 -6.51
C LEU A 2 1.95 -4.75 -5.21
N LEU A 3 0.67 -5.12 -5.30
CA LEU A 3 -0.08 -5.72 -4.20
C LEU A 3 0.66 -6.93 -3.58
N SER A 4 1.36 -7.72 -4.40
CA SER A 4 2.18 -8.84 -3.91
C SER A 4 3.33 -8.39 -3.01
N THR A 5 3.93 -7.23 -3.26
CA THR A 5 4.97 -6.64 -2.41
C THR A 5 4.41 -6.26 -1.05
N HIS A 6 3.24 -5.60 -1.03
CA HIS A 6 2.58 -5.23 0.22
C HIS A 6 2.11 -6.46 1.01
N LEU A 7 1.57 -7.48 0.34
CA LEU A 7 1.21 -8.76 0.96
C LEU A 7 2.41 -9.46 1.59
N ALA A 8 3.54 -9.54 0.88
CA ALA A 8 4.77 -10.13 1.40
C ALA A 8 5.25 -9.41 2.67
N ALA A 9 5.18 -8.08 2.68
CA ALA A 9 5.50 -7.26 3.84
C ALA A 9 4.50 -7.47 5.00
N GLY A 10 3.20 -7.58 4.71
CA GLY A 10 2.18 -7.92 5.69
C GLY A 10 2.41 -9.30 6.32
N LEU A 11 2.86 -10.29 5.54
CA LEU A 11 3.23 -11.62 6.04
C LEU A 11 4.43 -11.56 7.00
N ILE A 12 5.44 -10.74 6.72
CA ILE A 12 6.56 -10.51 7.64
C ILE A 12 6.04 -9.98 8.98
N ILE A 13 5.22 -8.92 8.97
CA ILE A 13 4.63 -8.35 10.20
C ILE A 13 3.73 -9.38 10.90
N SER A 14 2.99 -10.19 10.14
CA SER A 14 2.17 -11.28 10.68
C SER A 14 3.01 -12.27 11.50
N LYS A 15 4.17 -12.68 10.97
CA LYS A 15 5.06 -13.62 11.64
C LYS A 15 5.69 -13.04 12.90
N LEU A 16 6.08 -11.76 12.84
CA LEU A 16 6.66 -11.05 13.97
C LEU A 16 5.67 -10.77 15.10
N THR A 17 4.39 -10.55 14.77
CA THR A 17 3.35 -10.16 15.75
C THR A 17 2.44 -11.30 16.18
N GLY A 18 2.43 -12.41 15.43
CA GLY A 18 1.47 -13.51 15.59
C GLY A 18 0.04 -13.17 15.13
N ASN A 19 -0.21 -11.97 14.61
CA ASN A 19 -1.55 -11.51 14.24
C ASN A 19 -1.69 -11.32 12.73
N TYR A 20 -1.94 -12.44 12.04
CA TYR A 20 -2.08 -12.48 10.58
C TYR A 20 -3.24 -11.64 10.07
N ASN A 21 -4.40 -11.71 10.72
CA ASN A 21 -5.58 -10.97 10.29
C ASN A 21 -5.34 -9.46 10.32
N ALA A 22 -4.81 -8.95 11.44
CA ALA A 22 -4.51 -7.52 11.59
C ALA A 22 -3.49 -7.04 10.55
N SER A 23 -2.39 -7.79 10.42
CA SER A 23 -1.25 -7.41 9.59
C SER A 23 -1.61 -7.46 8.10
N LEU A 24 -2.29 -8.51 7.65
CA LEU A 24 -2.72 -8.62 6.25
C LEU A 24 -3.77 -7.56 5.90
N LEU A 25 -4.72 -7.29 6.80
CA LEU A 25 -5.66 -6.18 6.59
C LEU A 25 -4.91 -4.86 6.47
N GLY A 26 -4.04 -4.54 7.43
CA GLY A 26 -3.25 -3.31 7.43
C GLY A 26 -2.36 -3.14 6.21
N SER A 27 -1.88 -4.24 5.61
CA SER A 27 -1.03 -4.18 4.42
C SER A 27 -1.78 -4.03 3.10
N VAL A 28 -3.08 -4.33 3.02
CA VAL A 28 -3.81 -4.35 1.72
C VAL A 28 -5.03 -3.43 1.66
N ILE A 29 -5.70 -3.16 2.77
CA ILE A 29 -6.96 -2.39 2.73
C ILE A 29 -6.75 -0.95 2.23
N MET A 30 -5.51 -0.47 2.26
CA MET A 30 -5.14 0.84 1.74
C MET A 30 -5.21 0.94 0.24
N ASP A 31 -4.92 -0.16 -0.47
CA ASP A 31 -5.00 -0.20 -1.92
C ASP A 31 -6.43 0.03 -2.46
N LEU A 32 -7.46 0.00 -1.60
CA LEU A 32 -8.82 0.39 -1.95
C LEU A 32 -8.90 1.83 -2.53
N ASP A 33 -7.97 2.72 -2.20
CA ASP A 33 -7.86 4.05 -2.80
C ASP A 33 -7.77 4.01 -4.33
N HIS A 34 -7.10 3.01 -4.89
CA HIS A 34 -6.95 2.84 -6.35
C HIS A 34 -8.32 2.59 -6.99
N PHE A 35 -9.16 1.77 -6.37
CA PHE A 35 -10.53 1.51 -6.83
C PHE A 35 -11.40 2.77 -6.78
N ILE A 36 -11.24 3.59 -5.73
CA ILE A 36 -11.94 4.87 -5.62
C ILE A 36 -11.53 5.81 -6.77
N ALA A 37 -10.25 5.87 -7.11
CA ALA A 37 -9.77 6.66 -8.24
C ALA A 37 -10.31 6.14 -9.58
N TYR A 38 -10.36 4.81 -9.77
CA TYR A 38 -10.93 4.20 -10.98
C TYR A 38 -12.43 4.44 -11.12
N TYR A 39 -13.15 4.46 -9.99
CA TYR A 39 -14.57 4.81 -9.95
C TYR A 39 -14.78 6.27 -10.38
N ARG A 40 -14.04 7.20 -9.77
CA ARG A 40 -14.14 8.65 -10.06
C ARG A 40 -13.79 9.02 -11.49
N THR A 41 -12.84 8.30 -12.11
CA THR A 41 -12.45 8.49 -13.51
C THR A 41 -13.32 7.71 -14.50
N GLY A 42 -14.30 6.93 -14.01
CA GLY A 42 -15.22 6.16 -14.86
C GLY A 42 -14.55 5.02 -15.62
N ILE A 43 -13.42 4.49 -15.12
CA ILE A 43 -12.70 3.37 -15.72
C ILE A 43 -12.86 2.05 -14.96
N LEU A 44 -13.39 2.06 -13.73
CA LEU A 44 -13.48 0.88 -12.85
C LEU A 44 -14.04 -0.38 -13.55
N PHE A 45 -15.10 -0.23 -14.35
CA PHE A 45 -15.73 -1.36 -15.05
C PHE A 45 -15.19 -1.60 -16.47
N LYS A 46 -14.14 -0.87 -16.87
CA LYS A 46 -13.51 -0.99 -18.19
C LYS A 46 -12.22 -1.79 -18.04
N PHE A 47 -12.32 -3.13 -18.02
CA PHE A 47 -11.22 -4.05 -17.75
C PHE A 47 -9.90 -3.67 -18.45
N LYS A 48 -9.93 -3.41 -19.76
CA LYS A 48 -8.73 -3.00 -20.52
C LYS A 48 -8.11 -1.71 -20.00
N LYS A 49 -8.91 -0.72 -19.59
CA LYS A 49 -8.42 0.54 -19.03
C LYS A 49 -7.88 0.36 -17.61
N VAL A 50 -8.53 -0.46 -16.78
CA VAL A 50 -8.01 -0.82 -15.46
C VAL A 50 -6.67 -1.53 -15.59
N LEU A 51 -6.58 -2.54 -16.48
CA LEU A 51 -5.33 -3.25 -16.72
C LEU A 51 -4.22 -2.29 -17.17
N ILE A 52 -4.50 -1.36 -18.07
CA ILE A 52 -3.53 -0.34 -18.50
C ILE A 52 -3.15 0.60 -17.35
N ALA A 53 -4.09 0.96 -16.47
CA ALA A 53 -3.84 1.82 -15.32
C ALA A 53 -3.05 1.12 -14.19
N THR A 54 -3.20 -0.21 -14.05
CA THR A 54 -2.51 -1.02 -13.04
C THR A 54 -1.17 -1.60 -13.53
N THR A 55 -0.97 -1.76 -14.84
CA THR A 55 0.29 -2.32 -15.40
C THR A 55 1.11 -1.28 -16.16
N GLY A 56 0.47 -0.21 -16.62
CA GLY A 56 1.10 0.91 -17.32
C GLY A 56 1.17 2.14 -16.43
N LYS A 57 2.14 3.01 -16.70
CA LYS A 57 2.21 4.35 -16.10
C LYS A 57 1.14 5.30 -16.66
N ALA A 58 -0.01 4.78 -17.05
CA ALA A 58 -1.06 5.58 -17.65
C ALA A 58 -1.62 6.50 -16.58
N ASP A 59 -1.38 7.79 -16.76
CA ASP A 59 -2.02 8.82 -15.95
C ASP A 59 -3.52 8.80 -16.25
N ILE A 60 -4.32 8.52 -15.24
CA ILE A 60 -5.79 8.53 -15.33
C ILE A 60 -6.37 9.92 -15.01
N GLY A 61 -5.51 10.92 -14.80
CA GLY A 61 -5.88 12.31 -14.52
C GLY A 61 -6.18 12.60 -13.05
N LEU A 62 -6.10 11.60 -12.17
CA LEU A 62 -6.25 11.73 -10.73
C LEU A 62 -5.19 10.90 -10.00
N PRO A 63 -4.67 11.37 -8.85
CA PRO A 63 -3.85 10.53 -7.97
C PRO A 63 -4.62 9.26 -7.57
N GLN A 64 -3.93 8.12 -7.64
CA GLN A 64 -4.53 6.82 -7.27
C GLN A 64 -4.36 6.52 -5.78
N ARG A 65 -3.38 7.16 -5.13
CA ARG A 65 -3.07 7.07 -3.70
C ARG A 65 -3.55 8.37 -3.02
N ASN A 66 -4.66 8.30 -2.29
CA ASN A 66 -5.40 9.45 -1.77
C ASN A 66 -5.54 9.37 -0.23
N PHE A 67 -6.75 9.09 0.27
CA PHE A 67 -7.07 9.19 1.69
C PHE A 67 -6.49 8.04 2.50
N PHE A 68 -6.55 6.82 1.98
CA PHE A 68 -5.99 5.64 2.63
C PHE A 68 -4.47 5.56 2.48
N HIS A 69 -3.87 6.37 1.62
CA HIS A 69 -2.41 6.52 1.57
C HIS A 69 -1.95 7.79 2.30
N ASN A 70 -2.69 8.24 3.31
CA ASN A 70 -2.33 9.40 4.12
C ASN A 70 -1.79 8.98 5.50
N ILE A 71 -0.68 9.57 5.94
CA ILE A 71 -0.07 9.24 7.23
C ILE A 71 -0.96 9.58 8.43
N PHE A 72 -1.73 10.67 8.38
CA PHE A 72 -2.69 11.02 9.43
C PHE A 72 -3.87 10.06 9.45
N PHE A 73 -4.33 9.60 8.28
CA PHE A 73 -5.36 8.58 8.23
C PHE A 73 -4.85 7.28 8.85
N CYS A 74 -3.62 6.86 8.50
CA CYS A 74 -2.94 5.74 9.12
C CYS A 74 -2.92 5.84 10.64
N LEU A 75 -2.40 6.95 11.18
CA LEU A 75 -2.34 7.15 12.63
C LEU A 75 -3.72 7.11 13.28
N LEU A 76 -4.73 7.73 12.66
CA LEU A 76 -6.10 7.75 13.17
C LEU A 76 -6.70 6.33 13.22
N VAL A 77 -6.67 5.58 12.12
CA VAL A 77 -7.29 4.26 12.10
C VAL A 77 -6.52 3.24 12.94
N SER A 78 -5.20 3.35 13.01
CA SER A 78 -4.39 2.53 13.92
C SER A 78 -4.70 2.83 15.38
N ALA A 79 -4.83 4.10 15.76
CA ALA A 79 -5.22 4.48 17.11
C ALA A 79 -6.63 3.97 17.48
N ILE A 80 -7.60 4.09 16.55
CA ILE A 80 -8.95 3.53 16.74
C ILE A 80 -8.88 2.02 16.91
N ALA A 81 -8.18 1.30 16.03
CA ALA A 81 -8.02 -0.15 16.14
C ALA A 81 -7.36 -0.56 17.46
N SER A 82 -6.32 0.15 17.90
CA SER A 82 -5.62 -0.11 19.16
C SER A 82 -6.49 0.15 20.39
N SER A 83 -7.45 1.08 20.31
CA SER A 83 -8.40 1.34 21.40
C SER A 83 -9.41 0.20 21.62
N ILE A 84 -9.71 -0.56 20.56
CA ILE A 84 -10.61 -1.74 20.60
C ILE A 84 -9.82 -2.99 21.01
N ASN A 85 -8.67 -3.22 20.37
CA ASN A 85 -7.76 -4.30 20.70
C ASN A 85 -6.33 -3.84 20.43
N PHE A 86 -5.57 -3.62 21.50
CA PHE A 86 -4.24 -3.04 21.41
C PHE A 86 -3.28 -3.85 20.53
N SER A 87 -3.25 -5.18 20.70
CA SER A 87 -2.40 -6.08 19.90
C SER A 87 -2.77 -6.05 18.42
N PHE A 88 -4.08 -6.10 18.13
CA PHE A 88 -4.58 -5.97 16.76
C PHE A 88 -4.19 -4.63 16.14
N GLY A 89 -4.47 -3.52 16.83
CA GLY A 89 -4.19 -2.18 16.31
C GLY A 89 -2.70 -1.92 16.09
N LEU A 90 -1.82 -2.45 16.95
CA LEU A 90 -0.38 -2.38 16.75
C LEU A 90 0.07 -3.16 15.50
N ALA A 91 -0.37 -4.40 15.35
CA ALA A 91 -0.02 -5.22 14.18
C ALA A 91 -0.56 -4.62 12.87
N PHE A 92 -1.82 -4.16 12.89
CA PHE A 92 -2.45 -3.45 11.79
C PHE A 92 -1.67 -2.17 11.43
N GLY A 93 -1.36 -1.34 12.42
CA GLY A 93 -0.63 -0.08 12.21
C GLY A 93 0.80 -0.29 11.73
N ALA A 94 1.51 -1.28 12.25
CA ALA A 94 2.85 -1.63 11.78
C ALA A 94 2.84 -2.06 10.30
N ALA A 95 1.89 -2.92 9.92
CA ALA A 95 1.74 -3.36 8.53
C ALA A 95 1.33 -2.22 7.59
N TYR A 96 0.47 -1.31 8.05
CA TYR A 96 0.07 -0.14 7.29
C TYR A 96 1.22 0.87 7.13
N ILE A 97 1.97 1.18 8.19
CA ILE A 97 3.17 2.01 8.06
C ILE A 97 4.14 1.40 7.05
N LEU A 98 4.36 0.08 7.12
CA LEU A 98 5.21 -0.60 6.16
C LEU A 98 4.66 -0.49 4.73
N HIS A 99 3.35 -0.60 4.53
CA HIS A 99 2.71 -0.34 3.23
C HIS A 99 3.05 1.07 2.70
N LEU A 100 2.88 2.10 3.52
CA LEU A 100 3.19 3.49 3.14
C LEU A 100 4.69 3.69 2.82
N VAL A 101 5.57 3.05 3.59
CA VAL A 101 7.02 3.08 3.36
C VAL A 101 7.34 2.44 2.02
N LEU A 102 6.78 1.27 1.72
CA LEU A 102 6.96 0.59 0.44
C LEU A 102 6.53 1.47 -0.73
N ASP A 103 5.38 2.15 -0.61
CA ASP A 103 4.90 3.07 -1.63
C ASP A 103 5.79 4.31 -1.82
N SER A 104 6.53 4.73 -0.79
CA SER A 104 7.55 5.78 -0.93
C SER A 104 8.82 5.33 -1.66
N LEU A 105 9.08 4.03 -1.74
CA LEU A 105 10.20 3.45 -2.49
C LEU A 105 9.88 3.24 -3.97
N ASP A 106 8.61 3.29 -4.33
CA ASP A 106 8.13 3.21 -5.70
C ASP A 106 8.25 4.56 -6.43
N ASN A 107 8.48 4.53 -7.76
CA ASN A 107 8.69 5.73 -8.55
C ASN A 107 7.41 6.42 -9.05
N SER A 108 6.24 5.91 -8.70
CA SER A 108 4.97 6.60 -8.96
C SER A 108 4.73 7.73 -7.94
N ASN A 109 3.76 8.61 -8.23
CA ASN A 109 3.45 9.72 -7.33
C ASN A 109 2.84 9.22 -6.03
N TYR A 110 3.45 9.58 -4.91
CA TYR A 110 2.92 9.31 -3.58
C TYR A 110 2.88 10.58 -2.74
N TYR A 111 1.68 11.01 -2.35
CA TYR A 111 1.44 12.21 -1.57
C TYR A 111 1.04 11.82 -0.14
N PRO A 112 1.98 11.63 0.80
CA PRO A 112 1.69 11.14 2.16
C PRO A 112 0.76 12.05 2.97
N PHE A 113 0.57 13.29 2.52
CA PHE A 113 -0.27 14.30 3.18
C PHE A 113 -1.47 14.73 2.34
N TYR A 114 -1.93 13.89 1.38
CA TYR A 114 -3.11 14.16 0.56
C TYR A 114 -4.31 14.66 1.40
N PRO A 115 -5.03 15.73 1.02
CA PRO A 115 -5.03 16.39 -0.30
C PRO A 115 -3.93 17.44 -0.50
N ASN A 116 -3.02 17.64 0.47
CA ASN A 116 -1.88 18.53 0.28
C ASN A 116 -0.85 17.89 -0.65
N LEU A 117 -0.80 18.33 -1.90
CA LEU A 117 0.08 17.78 -2.96
C LEU A 117 1.51 18.36 -2.94
N LYS A 118 1.87 19.19 -1.95
CA LYS A 118 3.20 19.84 -1.90
C LYS A 118 4.36 18.87 -1.71
N ILE A 119 4.13 17.77 -0.99
CA ILE A 119 5.16 16.76 -0.71
C ILE A 119 4.80 15.53 -1.53
N ASN A 120 5.60 15.27 -2.57
CA ASN A 120 5.49 14.12 -3.45
C ASN A 120 6.74 13.26 -3.27
N LEU A 121 6.57 12.06 -2.74
CA LEU A 121 7.64 11.09 -2.60
C LEU A 121 7.68 10.21 -3.86
N ARG A 122 8.88 10.02 -4.40
CA ARG A 122 9.16 9.10 -5.50
C ARG A 122 10.47 8.38 -5.19
N GLY A 123 10.42 7.08 -5.09
CA GLY A 123 11.57 6.26 -4.80
C GLY A 123 12.29 5.75 -6.05
N PRO A 124 13.37 4.98 -5.85
CA PRO A 124 14.22 4.50 -6.93
C PRO A 124 13.63 3.31 -7.70
N LEU A 125 12.68 2.57 -7.12
CA LEU A 125 12.16 1.34 -7.70
C LEU A 125 11.12 1.65 -8.77
N LYS A 126 11.31 1.10 -9.96
CA LYS A 126 10.35 1.31 -11.05
C LYS A 126 9.11 0.45 -10.83
N TYR A 127 7.93 1.08 -10.83
CA TYR A 127 6.65 0.36 -10.80
C TYR A 127 6.52 -0.61 -11.97
N PHE A 128 5.98 -1.79 -11.70
CA PHE A 128 5.77 -2.88 -12.63
C PHE A 128 7.07 -3.29 -13.37
N SER A 129 8.19 -3.34 -12.64
CA SER A 129 9.50 -3.68 -13.20
C SER A 129 10.11 -4.95 -12.61
N LYS A 130 11.15 -5.47 -13.27
CA LYS A 130 11.94 -6.59 -12.74
C LYS A 130 12.55 -6.29 -11.37
N GLN A 131 12.88 -5.03 -11.08
CA GLN A 131 13.43 -4.62 -9.78
C GLN A 131 12.41 -4.87 -8.66
N GLU A 132 11.15 -4.52 -8.91
CA GLU A 132 10.06 -4.72 -7.96
C GLU A 132 9.72 -6.19 -7.75
N LEU A 133 9.79 -7.00 -8.81
CA LEU A 133 9.63 -8.47 -8.69
C LEU A 133 10.73 -9.09 -7.85
N ILE A 134 12.00 -8.71 -8.08
CA ILE A 134 13.13 -9.17 -7.27
C ILE A 134 12.96 -8.73 -5.82
N PHE A 135 12.57 -7.47 -5.59
CA PHE A 135 12.33 -6.94 -4.25
C PHE A 135 11.22 -7.70 -3.52
N THR A 136 10.11 -8.01 -4.21
CA THR A 136 9.02 -8.84 -3.66
C THR A 136 9.51 -10.23 -3.30
N PHE A 137 10.31 -10.86 -4.15
CA PHE A 137 10.88 -12.18 -3.88
C PHE A 137 11.80 -12.18 -2.65
N ILE A 138 12.62 -11.13 -2.50
CA ILE A 138 13.46 -10.96 -1.30
C ILE A 138 12.59 -10.85 -0.03
N LEU A 139 11.50 -10.08 -0.05
CA LEU A 139 10.58 -10.00 1.09
C LEU A 139 9.96 -11.36 1.42
N LEU A 140 9.58 -12.14 0.42
CA LEU A 140 9.07 -13.50 0.64
C LEU A 140 10.14 -14.42 1.25
N LEU A 141 11.40 -14.35 0.79
CA LEU A 141 12.50 -15.10 1.41
C LEU A 141 12.70 -14.69 2.87
N ILE A 142 12.66 -13.40 3.18
CA ILE A 142 12.76 -12.89 4.56
C ILE A 142 11.64 -13.50 5.42
N PHE A 143 10.39 -13.50 4.93
CA PHE A 143 9.27 -14.13 5.63
C PHE A 143 9.48 -15.62 5.94
N PHE A 144 10.11 -16.37 5.04
CA PHE A 144 10.39 -17.80 5.29
C PHE A 144 11.54 -18.02 6.28
N ILE A 145 12.50 -17.10 6.35
CA ILE A 145 13.70 -17.22 7.20
C ILE A 145 13.45 -16.82 8.66
N ILE A 146 12.81 -15.67 8.89
CA ILE A 146 12.48 -15.18 10.25
C ILE A 146 11.42 -16.07 10.91
#